data_AF-A0A2V7P4G8-F1
#
_entry.id   AF-A0A2V7P4G8-F1
#
_cell.length_a   1.000
_cell.length_b   1.000
_cell.length_c   1.000
_cell.angle_alpha   90.00
_cell.angle_beta   90.00
_cell.angle_gamma   90.00
#
_symmetry.space_group_name_H-M   'P 1'
#
loop_
_entity.id
_entity.type
_entity.pdbx_description
1 polymer ?
#
loop_
_entity_poly.entity_id
_entity_poly.type
_entity_poly.pdbx_seq_one_letter_code
_entity_poly.pdbx_strand_id
1 'polypeptide(L)' 'RDSTWTDLRHTNSLRVVTVEPFSDAYFELLRALPELARPAALQPAVLVAGRRVSIKIGAGGRSAWGEGELEAVIREFRS' A
#
# COMPACT_ATOMS: atom_id res chain seq x y z
N ARG A 1 4.54 19.84 -8.09
CA ARG A 1 3.73 19.62 -6.88
C ARG A 1 3.25 18.18 -7.00
N ASP A 2 3.95 17.24 -6.37
CA ASP A 2 3.57 15.83 -6.17
C ASP A 2 4.70 15.19 -5.34
N SER A 3 4.69 15.47 -4.04
CA SER A 3 5.70 14.98 -3.10
C SER A 3 5.42 13.53 -2.70
N THR A 4 5.45 12.60 -3.66
CA THR A 4 5.43 11.16 -3.36
C THR A 4 6.88 10.74 -3.14
N TRP A 5 7.29 10.58 -1.88
CA TRP A 5 8.60 10.01 -1.55
C TRP A 5 8.68 8.59 -2.14
N THR A 6 9.60 8.40 -3.08
CA THR A 6 9.79 7.14 -3.80
C THR A 6 11.08 6.50 -3.30
N ASP A 7 10.98 5.31 -2.72
CA ASP A 7 12.14 4.53 -2.27
C ASP A 7 13.01 4.07 -3.47
N LEU A 8 14.32 4.06 -3.26
CA LEU A 8 15.44 4.05 -4.22
C LEU A 8 15.69 2.71 -4.94
N ARG A 9 14.68 1.84 -5.04
CA ARG A 9 14.76 0.56 -5.77
C ARG A 9 13.77 0.45 -6.91
N HIS A 10 13.56 1.56 -7.62
CA HIS A 10 12.70 1.61 -8.80
C HIS A 10 13.36 0.90 -9.99
N THR A 11 13.27 -0.43 -10.01
CA THR A 11 13.55 -1.26 -11.18
C THR A 11 12.26 -1.99 -11.53
N ASN A 12 11.67 -1.64 -12.68
CA ASN A 12 10.34 -2.01 -13.16
C ASN A 12 9.14 -1.41 -12.39
N SER A 13 8.21 -0.85 -13.17
CA SER A 13 6.93 -0.31 -12.71
C SER A 13 6.05 -1.42 -12.13
N LEU A 14 6.27 -1.76 -10.87
CA LEU A 14 5.43 -2.68 -10.12
C LEU A 14 3.98 -2.18 -10.13
N ARG A 15 3.03 -3.12 -10.19
CA ARG A 15 1.61 -2.82 -10.01
C ARG A 15 1.42 -2.02 -8.72
N VAL A 16 0.66 -0.94 -8.78
CA VAL A 16 0.32 -0.12 -7.60
C VAL A 16 -1.10 -0.44 -7.16
N VAL A 17 -1.28 -0.77 -5.88
CA VAL A 17 -2.59 -0.90 -5.24
C VAL A 17 -2.79 0.31 -4.33
N THR A 18 -3.79 1.13 -4.62
CA THR A 18 -4.17 2.28 -3.79
C THR A 18 -5.21 1.87 -2.77
N VAL A 19 -4.97 2.19 -1.50
CA VAL A 19 -5.86 1.94 -0.35
C VAL A 19 -6.24 3.26 0.31
N GLU A 20 -7.54 3.44 0.55
CA GLU A 20 -8.11 4.65 1.13
C GLU A 20 -7.72 4.75 2.62
N PRO A 21 -7.13 5.86 3.10
CA PRO A 21 -6.82 6.04 4.51
C PRO A 21 -8.06 5.88 5.40
N PHE A 22 -7.90 5.31 6.59
CA PHE A 22 -8.96 5.15 7.60
C PHE A 22 -10.21 4.36 7.16
N SER A 23 -10.07 3.53 6.12
CA SER A 23 -11.08 2.59 5.68
C SER A 23 -10.91 1.19 6.30
N ASP A 24 -11.89 0.30 6.11
CA ASP A 24 -11.79 -1.10 6.53
C ASP A 24 -10.58 -1.77 5.85
N ALA A 25 -10.41 -1.54 4.55
CA ALA A 25 -9.27 -2.05 3.79
C ALA A 25 -7.93 -1.59 4.38
N TYR A 26 -7.84 -0.33 4.82
CA TYR A 26 -6.64 0.22 5.45
C TYR A 26 -6.31 -0.47 6.77
N PHE A 27 -7.30 -0.64 7.65
CA PHE A 27 -7.07 -1.28 8.94
C PHE A 27 -6.73 -2.76 8.80
N GLU A 28 -7.38 -3.47 7.88
CA GLU A 28 -7.04 -4.86 7.56
C GLU A 28 -5.62 -4.99 7.01
N LEU A 29 -5.25 -4.10 6.10
CA LEU A 29 -3.90 -4.07 5.54
C LEU A 29 -2.84 -3.85 6.62
N LEU A 30 -3.03 -2.87 7.51
CA LEU A 30 -2.07 -2.60 8.59
C LEU A 30 -1.98 -3.74 9.61
N ARG A 31 -3.07 -4.46 9.86
CA ARG A 31 -3.04 -5.67 10.70
C ARG A 31 -2.21 -6.78 10.06
N ALA A 32 -2.29 -6.94 8.74
CA ALA A 32 -1.59 -7.99 8.02
C ALA A 32 -0.12 -7.66 7.68
N LEU A 33 0.17 -6.37 7.44
CA LEU A 33 1.50 -5.82 7.19
C LEU A 33 1.83 -4.72 8.22
N PRO A 34 2.10 -5.07 9.50
CA PRO A 34 2.41 -4.08 10.56
C PRO A 34 3.58 -3.16 10.21
N GLU A 35 4.50 -3.60 9.36
CA GLU A 35 5.61 -2.82 8.82
C GLU A 35 5.16 -1.53 8.08
N LEU A 36 3.92 -1.47 7.59
CA LEU A 36 3.37 -0.31 6.91
C LEU A 36 2.85 0.78 7.86
N ALA A 37 2.69 0.50 9.16
CA ALA A 37 2.08 1.45 10.09
C ALA A 37 2.88 2.75 10.24
N ARG A 38 4.22 2.67 10.28
CA ARG A 38 5.08 3.86 10.36
C ARG A 38 5.05 4.67 9.07
N PRO A 39 5.27 4.07 7.88
CA PRO A 39 5.09 4.79 6.62
C PRO A 39 3.71 5.43 6.50
N ALA A 40 2.62 4.71 6.81
CA ALA A 40 1.24 5.18 6.69
C ALA A 40 0.95 6.47 7.48
N ALA A 41 1.66 6.71 8.59
CA ALA A 41 1.53 7.92 9.37
C ALA A 41 2.10 9.17 8.66
N LEU A 42 2.91 9.00 7.62
CA LEU A 42 3.52 10.08 6.84
C LEU A 42 2.54 10.63 5.79
N GLN A 43 1.50 11.32 6.25
CA GLN A 43 0.51 12.00 5.40
C GLN A 43 1.18 13.03 4.44
N PRO A 44 0.55 13.37 3.30
CA PRO A 44 -0.84 13.08 2.88
C PRO A 44 -1.03 11.85 1.99
N ALA A 45 0.02 11.31 1.38
CA ALA A 45 -0.04 10.08 0.60
C ALA A 45 1.32 9.39 0.62
N VAL A 46 1.32 8.07 0.78
CA VAL A 46 2.53 7.27 0.97
C VAL A 46 2.54 6.15 -0.04
N LEU A 47 3.67 5.96 -0.72
CA LEU A 47 3.90 4.81 -1.59
C LEU A 47 4.99 3.94 -0.96
N VAL A 48 4.65 2.70 -0.63
CA VAL A 48 5.59 1.71 -0.11
C VAL A 48 5.83 0.66 -1.17
N ALA A 49 7.08 0.52 -1.60
CA ALA A 49 7.47 -0.50 -2.57
C ALA A 49 7.58 -1.86 -1.86
N GLY A 50 6.80 -2.83 -2.33
CA GLY A 50 7.02 -4.25 -2.04
C GLY A 50 7.94 -4.87 -3.09
N ARG A 51 8.03 -6.20 -3.07
CA ARG A 51 8.88 -6.94 -4.01
C ARG A 51 8.25 -7.12 -5.39
N ARG A 52 6.93 -7.31 -5.47
CA ARG A 52 6.18 -7.42 -6.75
C ARG A 52 5.01 -6.46 -6.89
N VAL A 53 4.54 -5.90 -5.79
CA VAL A 53 3.46 -4.89 -5.77
C VAL A 53 3.88 -3.74 -4.88
N SER A 54 3.53 -2.52 -5.27
CA SER A 54 3.66 -1.34 -4.43
C SER A 54 2.29 -0.97 -3.87
N ILE A 55 2.27 -0.52 -2.62
CA ILE A 55 1.05 -0.11 -1.94
C ILE A 55 1.07 1.40 -1.79
N LYS A 56 0.06 2.07 -2.34
CA LYS A 56 -0.19 3.49 -2.10
C LYS A 56 -1.29 3.64 -1.06
N ILE A 57 -1.03 4.39 0.00
CA ILE A 57 -2.05 4.83 0.95
C ILE A 57 -2.39 6.28 0.58
N GLY A 58 -3.63 6.52 0.16
CA GLY A 58 -4.06 7.85 -0.28
C GLY A 58 -5.48 7.86 -0.84
N ALA A 59 -6.02 9.06 -0.97
CA ALA A 59 -7.41 9.29 -1.39
C ALA A 59 -7.74 8.70 -2.77
N GLY A 60 -8.99 8.27 -2.95
CA GLY A 60 -9.48 7.56 -4.12
C GLY A 60 -9.02 6.10 -4.18
N GLY A 61 -8.54 5.56 -3.05
CA GLY A 61 -8.13 4.18 -2.91
C GLY A 61 -9.31 3.24 -2.63
N ARG A 62 -9.01 1.95 -2.54
CA ARG A 62 -9.99 0.95 -2.11
C ARG A 62 -10.32 1.15 -0.64
N SER A 63 -11.61 1.13 -0.31
CA SER A 63 -12.10 1.19 1.07
C SER A 63 -12.46 -0.17 1.67
N ALA A 64 -12.64 -1.19 0.84
CA ALA A 64 -12.89 -2.58 1.23
C ALA A 64 -12.15 -3.54 0.29
N TRP A 65 -11.84 -4.74 0.78
CA TRP A 65 -11.22 -5.81 -0.01
C TRP A 65 -12.28 -6.76 -0.57
N GLY A 66 -12.06 -7.24 -1.79
CA GLY A 66 -12.79 -8.41 -2.29
C GLY A 66 -12.28 -9.72 -1.68
N GLU A 67 -13.04 -10.80 -1.88
CA GLU A 67 -12.64 -12.15 -1.44
C GLU A 67 -11.26 -12.54 -1.98
N GLY A 68 -10.32 -12.87 -1.08
CA GLY A 68 -8.96 -13.30 -1.42
C GLY A 68 -8.03 -12.20 -1.93
N GLU A 69 -8.50 -10.96 -2.06
CA GLU A 69 -7.73 -9.86 -2.65
C GLU A 69 -6.59 -9.42 -1.72
N LEU A 70 -6.87 -9.30 -0.42
CA LEU A 70 -5.88 -8.88 0.57
C LEU A 70 -4.74 -9.91 0.67
N GLU A 71 -5.05 -11.20 0.69
CA GLU A 71 -4.08 -12.30 0.73
C GLU A 71 -3.17 -12.28 -0.50
N ALA A 72 -3.73 -12.04 -1.68
CA ALA A 72 -2.96 -11.92 -2.92
C ALA A 72 -1.98 -10.74 -2.84
N VAL A 73 -2.44 -9.57 -2.37
CA VAL A 73 -1.60 -8.37 -2.21
C VAL A 73 -0.47 -8.61 -1.19
N ILE A 74 -0.77 -9.20 -0.03
CA ILE A 74 0.23 -9.50 1.01
C ILE A 74 1.31 -10.43 0.44
N ARG A 75 0.90 -11.48 -0.27
CA ARG A 75 1.82 -12.43 -0.89
C ARG A 75 2.73 -11.73 -1.89
N GLU A 76 2.18 -10.95 -2.81
CA GLU A 76 2.96 -10.18 -3.82
C GLU A 76 3.89 -9.15 -3.18
N PHE A 77 3.48 -8.56 -2.05
CA PHE A 77 4.28 -7.55 -1.36
C PHE A 77 5.55 -8.15 -0.74
N ARG A 78 5.44 -9.34 -0.12
CA ARG A 78 6.54 -10.03 0.58
C ARG A 78 7.40 -10.97 -0.29
N SER A 79 6.92 -11.35 -1.47
CA SER A 79 7.48 -12.45 -2.28
C SER A 79 8.73 -12.16 -3.07
#